data_AF-A0A7H1MBB4-F1
#
_entry.id   AF-A0A7H1MBB4-F1
#
_cell.length_a   1.000
_cell.length_b   1.000
_cell.length_c   1.000
_cell.angle_alpha   90.00
_cell.angle_beta   90.00
_cell.angle_gamma   90.00
#
_symmetry.space_group_name_H-M   'P 1'
#
loop_
_entity.id
_entity.type
_entity.pdbx_description
1 polymer ?
#
loop_
_entity_poly.entity_id
_entity_poly.type
_entity_poly.pdbx_seq_one_letter_code
_entity_poly.pdbx_strand_id
1 'polypeptide(L)'
;MPRQPTQQQLGREVAGTMLEGFNKHYRLFREVTRRAKQLFEQKNWRGIQDLVAERIQMYDQRVHEAVETLRAKHAAAVLNDEVWAAAKTEYIALLVNHKQPELAETFFNSVSTKLLDKAYFNNQFIFVKPSTSTEYIDSDPPVFRPFYPGSQGLRGCLRNILHHFGWSVPFASPDRDIANILRAARRYFQAEWPPQEMNLHVRVLNSPFYRNKGAYIFGQIINGAVRHPFALAVLHDETTGRLKVDAALFEAAQIAVLFSFARAYFLADMPVPSGYIRFLHDMLPMRAPGDLYTMVGLQKQGKNIWWREFAQHLEYSHDKFIPAPGVKGLVMSVFTLPSFPYVFKVIKDTFGPNKDFDREYVRQKYLLVKKHDRVGRMADTLEFSNVALPKSRCHEAFLNEMRTLAPSQFEENEEWAIIKHVYVEYRLKPLNLFMQQASPAEKAAAVIDYGCALKELASANIFPGDMLYKNFGMTRFGRVIFYDYDEIEYMTDCNFRKIPPAPNPEYEMSGEVWYPVNKGDVFPEEFGPFLLGEPDVRQVFLQHHRELLTPEFWQEKKERLQKGLYDDFFPYPQSARFHPDQTTALTSNADA
;
A
#
# COMPACT_ATOMS: atom_id res chain seq x y z
N MET A 1 39.13 41.79 -1.78
CA MET A 1 38.14 41.03 -0.99
C MET A 1 37.19 40.34 -1.94
N PRO A 2 36.97 39.01 -1.86
CA PRO A 2 35.90 38.38 -2.62
C PRO A 2 34.55 38.97 -2.17
N ARG A 3 33.72 39.41 -3.13
CA ARG A 3 32.36 39.92 -2.85
C ARG A 3 31.56 38.80 -2.18
N GLN A 4 30.96 39.08 -1.03
CA GLN A 4 30.00 38.16 -0.43
C GLN A 4 28.84 37.92 -1.42
N PRO A 5 28.42 36.66 -1.62
CA PRO A 5 27.33 36.34 -2.52
C PRO A 5 26.05 37.04 -2.06
N THR A 6 25.26 37.55 -3.02
CA THR A 6 23.93 38.10 -2.74
C THR A 6 23.01 36.98 -2.24
N GLN A 7 21.98 37.34 -1.46
CA GLN A 7 21.00 36.36 -0.97
C GLN A 7 20.31 35.59 -2.10
N GLN A 8 20.09 36.24 -3.24
CA GLN A 8 19.53 35.59 -4.43
C GLN A 8 20.50 34.56 -5.06
N GLN A 9 21.80 34.87 -5.11
CA GLN A 9 22.82 33.91 -5.57
C GLN A 9 22.88 32.69 -4.64
N LEU A 10 22.87 32.92 -3.32
CA LEU A 10 22.85 31.84 -2.34
C LEU A 10 21.57 30.99 -2.45
N GLY A 11 20.41 31.64 -2.61
CA GLY A 11 19.14 30.96 -2.85
C GLY A 11 19.18 30.08 -4.10
N ARG A 12 19.76 30.56 -5.20
CA ARG A 12 19.94 29.77 -6.43
C ARG A 12 20.84 28.56 -6.22
N GLU A 13 21.94 28.69 -5.47
CA GLU A 13 22.85 27.58 -5.17
C GLU A 13 22.17 26.50 -4.30
N VAL A 14 21.38 26.91 -3.31
CA VAL A 14 20.57 26.01 -2.48
C VAL A 14 19.54 25.28 -3.35
N ALA A 15 18.79 26.02 -4.17
CA ALA A 15 17.80 25.46 -5.08
C ALA A 15 18.41 24.43 -6.05
N GLY A 16 19.56 24.77 -6.65
CA GLY A 16 20.32 23.88 -7.52
C GLY A 16 20.74 22.59 -6.80
N THR A 17 21.32 22.70 -5.61
CA THR A 17 21.75 21.54 -4.81
C THR A 17 20.56 20.63 -4.45
N MET A 18 19.42 21.21 -4.07
CA MET A 18 18.21 20.44 -3.79
C MET A 18 17.68 19.72 -5.03
N LEU A 19 17.68 20.39 -6.19
CA LEU A 19 17.20 19.81 -7.44
C LEU A 19 18.13 18.69 -7.94
N GLU A 20 19.44 18.86 -7.82
CA GLU A 20 20.42 17.80 -8.09
C GLU A 20 20.18 16.56 -7.22
N GLY A 21 19.94 16.76 -5.92
CA GLY A 21 19.57 15.69 -4.99
C GLY A 21 18.31 14.94 -5.42
N PHE A 22 17.26 15.69 -5.82
CA PHE A 22 16.03 15.10 -6.34
C PHE A 22 16.26 14.35 -7.67
N ASN A 23 17.00 14.93 -8.61
CA ASN A 23 17.27 14.31 -9.91
C ASN A 23 18.08 13.02 -9.76
N LYS A 24 19.05 13.00 -8.84
CA LYS A 24 19.76 11.77 -8.45
C LYS A 24 18.77 10.74 -7.90
N HIS A 25 17.89 11.14 -6.97
CA HIS A 25 16.88 10.24 -6.40
C HIS A 25 16.00 9.61 -7.49
N TYR A 26 15.38 10.42 -8.33
CA TYR A 26 14.40 9.93 -9.29
C TYR A 26 15.05 9.09 -10.40
N ARG A 27 16.27 9.44 -10.83
CA ARG A 27 17.06 8.60 -11.74
C ARG A 27 17.29 7.21 -11.15
N LEU A 28 17.75 7.12 -9.90
CA LEU A 28 17.97 5.83 -9.22
C LEU A 28 16.66 5.06 -9.02
N PHE A 29 15.58 5.75 -8.62
CA PHE A 29 14.24 5.14 -8.49
C PHE A 29 13.81 4.47 -9.80
N ARG A 30 14.03 5.14 -10.94
CA ARG A 30 13.73 4.59 -12.27
C ARG A 30 14.66 3.45 -12.68
N GLU A 31 15.96 3.54 -12.36
CA GLU A 31 16.94 2.47 -12.63
C GLU A 31 16.56 1.17 -11.90
N VAL A 32 16.28 1.28 -10.60
CA VAL A 32 15.83 0.14 -9.77
C VAL A 32 14.53 -0.42 -10.34
N THR A 33 13.56 0.43 -10.65
CA THR A 33 12.26 -0.02 -11.15
C THR A 33 12.35 -0.70 -12.53
N ARG A 34 13.27 -0.29 -13.41
CA ARG A 34 13.50 -0.94 -14.72
C ARG A 34 13.99 -2.39 -14.59
N ARG A 35 14.68 -2.74 -13.50
CA ARG A 35 15.13 -4.13 -13.23
C ARG A 35 13.96 -5.09 -13.02
N ALA A 36 12.77 -4.60 -12.65
CA ALA A 36 11.59 -5.42 -12.44
C ALA A 36 11.23 -6.29 -13.64
N LYS A 37 11.42 -5.77 -14.87
CA LYS A 37 11.20 -6.53 -16.11
C LYS A 37 12.09 -7.76 -16.18
N GLN A 38 13.39 -7.60 -15.99
CA GLN A 38 14.35 -8.71 -16.06
C GLN A 38 14.08 -9.75 -14.97
N LEU A 39 13.77 -9.30 -13.75
CA LEU A 39 13.44 -10.19 -12.64
C LEU A 39 12.15 -10.98 -12.89
N PHE A 40 11.13 -10.32 -13.46
CA PHE A 40 9.90 -10.99 -13.89
C PHE A 40 10.18 -12.06 -14.95
N GLU A 41 10.92 -11.71 -16.01
CA GLU A 41 11.28 -12.65 -17.09
C GLU A 41 12.08 -13.86 -16.59
N GLN A 42 12.92 -13.68 -15.57
CA GLN A 42 13.72 -14.72 -14.94
C GLN A 42 12.97 -15.53 -13.86
N LYS A 43 11.68 -15.22 -13.60
CA LYS A 43 10.92 -15.75 -12.45
C LYS A 43 11.60 -15.52 -11.09
N ASN A 44 12.42 -14.46 -10.97
CA ASN A 44 13.12 -14.13 -9.74
C ASN A 44 12.22 -13.33 -8.79
N TRP A 45 11.26 -14.02 -8.17
CA TRP A 45 10.26 -13.43 -7.28
C TRP A 45 10.88 -12.84 -6.01
N ARG A 46 11.91 -13.49 -5.49
CA ARG A 46 12.65 -12.98 -4.34
C ARG A 46 13.32 -11.65 -4.66
N GLY A 47 13.97 -11.55 -5.83
CA GLY A 47 14.57 -10.31 -6.30
C GLY A 47 13.54 -9.19 -6.47
N ILE A 48 12.30 -9.49 -6.87
CA ILE A 48 11.21 -8.49 -6.92
C ILE A 48 10.84 -8.00 -5.52
N GLN A 49 10.73 -8.89 -4.53
CA GLN A 49 10.46 -8.50 -3.15
C GLN A 49 11.60 -7.64 -2.57
N ASP A 50 12.85 -8.05 -2.78
CA ASP A 50 14.03 -7.31 -2.31
C ASP A 50 14.08 -5.91 -2.96
N LEU A 51 13.74 -5.80 -4.24
CA LEU A 51 13.68 -4.53 -4.97
C LEU A 51 12.60 -3.59 -4.42
N VAL A 52 11.41 -4.11 -4.09
CA VAL A 52 10.35 -3.32 -3.43
C VAL A 52 10.82 -2.80 -2.07
N ALA A 53 11.50 -3.64 -1.28
CA ALA A 53 12.04 -3.27 0.03
C ALA A 53 13.15 -2.22 -0.07
N GLU A 54 14.10 -2.39 -1.01
CA GLU A 54 15.18 -1.43 -1.29
C GLU A 54 14.60 -0.05 -1.61
N ARG A 55 13.59 -0.01 -2.49
CA ARG A 55 12.96 1.24 -2.98
C ARG A 55 12.35 2.09 -1.87
N ILE A 56 11.84 1.48 -0.80
CA ILE A 56 11.20 2.19 0.32
C ILE A 56 12.20 3.12 1.04
N GLN A 57 13.47 2.72 1.14
CA GLN A 57 14.50 3.47 1.88
C GLN A 57 15.22 4.51 1.02
N MET A 58 15.18 4.36 -0.30
CA MET A 58 15.95 5.20 -1.23
C MET A 58 15.64 6.69 -1.10
N TYR A 59 14.39 7.07 -0.82
CA TYR A 59 14.02 8.48 -0.71
C TYR A 59 14.68 9.14 0.49
N ASP A 60 14.55 8.56 1.68
CA ASP A 60 15.06 9.15 2.91
C ASP A 60 16.59 9.22 2.90
N GLN A 61 17.27 8.25 2.26
CA GLN A 61 18.71 8.30 2.04
C GLN A 61 19.12 9.50 1.16
N ARG A 62 18.39 9.77 0.07
CA ARG A 62 18.70 10.91 -0.82
C ARG A 62 18.41 12.25 -0.18
N VAL A 63 17.35 12.34 0.63
CA VAL A 63 17.07 13.52 1.45
C VAL A 63 18.22 13.77 2.41
N HIS A 64 18.70 12.74 3.11
CA HIS A 64 19.83 12.88 4.03
C HIS A 64 21.11 13.34 3.32
N GLU A 65 21.44 12.76 2.17
CA GLU A 65 22.58 13.21 1.36
C GLU A 65 22.48 14.68 0.93
N ALA A 66 21.29 15.13 0.54
CA ALA A 66 21.05 16.52 0.18
C ALA A 66 21.20 17.46 1.38
N VAL A 67 20.69 17.07 2.55
CA VAL A 67 20.85 17.80 3.83
C VAL A 67 22.33 17.95 4.18
N GLU A 68 23.10 16.88 4.15
CA GLU A 68 24.54 16.92 4.46
C GLU A 68 25.33 17.74 3.44
N THR A 69 24.99 17.64 2.16
CA THR A 69 25.59 18.48 1.11
C THR A 69 25.32 19.96 1.33
N LEU A 70 24.08 20.32 1.69
CA LEU A 70 23.70 21.70 1.98
C LEU A 70 24.45 22.22 3.22
N ARG A 71 24.53 21.43 4.30
CA ARG A 71 25.29 21.79 5.52
C ARG A 71 26.77 22.01 5.26
N ALA A 72 27.38 21.20 4.39
CA ALA A 72 28.79 21.29 4.04
C ALA A 72 29.09 22.50 3.14
N LYS A 73 28.22 22.79 2.17
CA LYS A 73 28.40 23.92 1.23
C LYS A 73 28.01 25.27 1.83
N HIS A 74 26.96 25.27 2.65
CA HIS A 74 26.38 26.46 3.24
C HIS A 74 26.30 26.22 4.74
N ALA A 75 27.10 26.96 5.53
CA ALA A 75 27.04 26.85 6.98
C ALA A 75 25.58 27.03 7.42
N ALA A 76 24.97 26.01 8.04
CA ALA A 76 23.51 25.94 8.24
C ALA A 76 22.92 27.14 9.00
N ALA A 77 23.74 27.85 9.79
CA ALA A 77 23.38 29.08 10.48
C ALA A 77 23.27 30.32 9.57
N VAL A 78 23.62 30.22 8.27
CA VAL A 78 23.72 31.34 7.32
C VAL A 78 22.51 31.43 6.39
N LEU A 79 21.61 30.43 6.39
CA LEU A 79 20.39 30.47 5.58
C LEU A 79 19.26 31.16 6.35
N ASN A 80 19.27 32.49 6.34
CA ASN A 80 18.18 33.30 6.90
C ASN A 80 16.89 33.17 6.06
N ASP A 81 15.79 33.73 6.56
CA ASP A 81 14.46 33.69 5.94
C ASP A 81 14.47 34.15 4.48
N GLU A 82 15.22 35.22 4.17
CA GLU A 82 15.32 35.82 2.85
C GLU A 82 15.98 34.87 1.84
N VAL A 83 17.04 34.17 2.26
CA VAL A 83 17.72 33.17 1.43
C VAL A 83 16.80 31.98 1.15
N TRP A 84 16.01 31.53 2.13
CA TRP A 84 15.06 30.43 1.93
C TRP A 84 13.90 30.79 1.01
N ALA A 85 13.34 32.00 1.16
CA ALA A 85 12.33 32.51 0.24
C ALA A 85 12.88 32.66 -1.19
N ALA A 86 14.12 33.14 -1.33
CA ALA A 86 14.82 33.21 -2.61
C ALA A 86 15.07 31.81 -3.18
N ALA A 87 15.50 30.84 -2.35
CA ALA A 87 15.72 29.46 -2.77
C ALA A 87 14.46 28.82 -3.31
N LYS A 88 13.31 28.98 -2.62
CA LYS A 88 12.03 28.49 -3.13
C LYS A 88 11.66 29.12 -4.48
N THR A 89 11.85 30.44 -4.61
CA THR A 89 11.55 31.17 -5.85
C THR A 89 12.41 30.68 -7.03
N GLU A 90 13.72 30.56 -6.82
CA GLU A 90 14.63 30.04 -7.84
C GLU A 90 14.34 28.56 -8.12
N TYR A 91 13.93 27.77 -7.13
CA TYR A 91 13.49 26.38 -7.33
C TYR A 91 12.29 26.30 -8.26
N ILE A 92 11.26 27.13 -8.07
CA ILE A 92 10.09 27.21 -8.97
C ILE A 92 10.53 27.50 -10.41
N ALA A 93 11.46 28.44 -10.61
CA ALA A 93 11.98 28.76 -11.94
C ALA A 93 12.68 27.56 -12.60
N LEU A 94 13.42 26.76 -11.83
CA LEU A 94 14.05 25.54 -12.33
C LEU A 94 13.04 24.44 -12.70
N LEU A 95 11.83 24.47 -12.15
CA LEU A 95 10.80 23.44 -12.36
C LEU A 95 9.97 23.61 -13.65
N VAL A 96 10.05 24.76 -14.34
CA VAL A 96 9.16 25.10 -15.47
C VAL A 96 9.15 24.04 -16.58
N ASN A 97 10.30 23.41 -16.87
CA ASN A 97 10.42 22.34 -17.87
C ASN A 97 10.81 20.99 -17.25
N HIS A 98 10.67 20.87 -15.92
CA HIS A 98 11.02 19.64 -15.24
C HIS A 98 9.96 18.57 -15.53
N LYS A 99 10.41 17.32 -15.69
CA LYS A 99 9.49 16.20 -16.00
C LYS A 99 8.72 15.67 -14.79
N GLN A 100 9.16 16.02 -13.58
CA GLN A 100 8.56 15.60 -12.30
C GLN A 100 8.50 16.74 -11.27
N PRO A 101 7.88 17.89 -11.60
CA PRO A 101 7.92 19.06 -10.72
C PRO A 101 7.24 18.81 -9.37
N GLU A 102 6.16 18.02 -9.34
CA GLU A 102 5.41 17.74 -8.12
C GLU A 102 6.21 16.90 -7.11
N LEU A 103 7.06 16.01 -7.61
CA LEU A 103 7.92 15.19 -6.77
C LEU A 103 9.13 16.00 -6.27
N ALA A 104 9.63 16.91 -7.10
CA ALA A 104 10.69 17.83 -6.75
C ALA A 104 10.26 18.76 -5.61
N GLU A 105 9.04 19.32 -5.67
CA GLU A 105 8.44 20.09 -4.57
C GLU A 105 8.37 19.29 -3.26
N THR A 106 7.98 18.01 -3.32
CA THR A 106 7.95 17.14 -2.13
C THR A 106 9.34 16.85 -1.59
N PHE A 107 10.34 16.69 -2.46
CA PHE A 107 11.73 16.55 -2.07
C PHE A 107 12.24 17.82 -1.38
N PHE A 108 11.96 18.98 -1.96
CA PHE A 108 12.26 20.28 -1.36
C PHE A 108 11.67 20.40 0.05
N ASN A 109 10.38 20.06 0.23
CA ASN A 109 9.75 20.06 1.56
C ASN A 109 10.46 19.12 2.54
N SER A 110 10.84 17.93 2.06
CA SER A 110 11.47 16.92 2.90
C SER A 110 12.88 17.32 3.36
N VAL A 111 13.65 17.97 2.51
CA VAL A 111 14.98 18.52 2.88
C VAL A 111 14.81 19.73 3.78
N SER A 112 13.90 20.65 3.45
CA SER A 112 13.66 21.89 4.21
C SER A 112 13.22 21.59 5.64
N THR A 113 12.29 20.64 5.83
CA THR A 113 11.81 20.21 7.15
C THR A 113 12.87 19.54 8.04
N LYS A 114 14.04 19.17 7.48
CA LYS A 114 15.18 18.64 8.23
C LYS A 114 16.21 19.73 8.61
N LEU A 115 16.15 20.87 7.95
CA LEU A 115 17.08 21.99 8.14
C LEU A 115 16.45 23.15 8.92
N LEU A 116 15.16 23.37 8.72
CA LEU A 116 14.42 24.49 9.28
C LEU A 116 13.63 24.11 10.53
N ASP A 117 13.45 25.09 11.41
CA ASP A 117 12.50 24.98 12.52
C ASP A 117 11.05 24.88 12.02
N LYS A 118 10.16 24.33 12.85
CA LYS A 118 8.74 24.13 12.53
C LYS A 118 8.01 25.44 12.22
N ALA A 119 8.44 26.57 12.79
CA ALA A 119 7.85 27.88 12.50
C ALA A 119 7.85 28.23 11.00
N TYR A 120 8.76 27.62 10.23
CA TYR A 120 8.90 27.80 8.80
C TYR A 120 7.95 26.91 7.96
N PHE A 121 7.11 26.07 8.57
CA PHE A 121 6.24 25.14 7.82
C PHE A 121 4.97 25.83 7.29
N ASN A 122 5.17 26.90 6.55
CA ASN A 122 4.13 27.66 5.89
C ASN A 122 4.46 27.81 4.39
N ASN A 123 3.48 28.25 3.60
CA ASN A 123 3.64 28.30 2.15
C ASN A 123 4.67 29.34 1.67
N GLN A 124 5.23 30.18 2.53
CA GLN A 124 6.33 31.07 2.14
C GLN A 124 7.62 30.27 1.95
N PHE A 125 7.89 29.28 2.80
CA PHE A 125 9.17 28.57 2.83
C PHE A 125 9.10 27.13 2.30
N ILE A 126 7.92 26.50 2.29
CA ILE A 126 7.73 25.15 1.74
C ILE A 126 6.53 25.09 0.78
N PHE A 127 6.43 24.05 -0.04
CA PHE A 127 5.35 23.82 -1.00
C PHE A 127 4.13 23.18 -0.33
N VAL A 128 3.41 23.97 0.48
CA VAL A 128 2.09 23.56 1.00
C VAL A 128 1.09 23.45 -0.15
N LYS A 129 1.11 24.41 -1.08
CA LYS A 129 0.36 24.36 -2.34
C LYS A 129 1.31 24.07 -3.51
N PRO A 130 0.87 23.33 -4.54
CA PRO A 130 1.67 23.13 -5.74
C PRO A 130 1.89 24.48 -6.45
N SER A 131 3.08 24.64 -7.02
CA SER A 131 3.49 25.87 -7.72
C SER A 131 3.45 25.72 -9.24
N THR A 132 3.56 24.47 -9.73
CA THR A 132 3.63 24.15 -11.17
C THR A 132 2.49 23.21 -11.58
N SER A 133 1.89 23.47 -12.74
CA SER A 133 0.89 22.56 -13.34
C SER A 133 1.55 21.29 -13.88
N THR A 134 0.84 20.17 -13.76
CA THR A 134 1.31 18.86 -14.23
C THR A 134 0.54 18.33 -15.45
N GLU A 135 -0.37 19.13 -16.02
CA GLU A 135 -1.36 18.63 -16.98
C GLU A 135 -0.82 18.42 -18.41
N TYR A 136 0.31 19.00 -18.80
CA TYR A 136 0.78 18.89 -20.19
C TYR A 136 2.30 18.78 -20.29
N ILE A 137 2.89 17.97 -19.41
CA ILE A 137 4.32 17.68 -19.44
C ILE A 137 4.60 16.68 -20.57
N ASP A 138 5.45 17.08 -21.52
CA ASP A 138 5.90 16.21 -22.59
C ASP A 138 6.79 15.07 -22.07
N SER A 139 6.47 13.86 -22.51
CA SER A 139 7.19 12.63 -22.12
C SER A 139 7.76 11.95 -23.35
N ASP A 140 9.03 11.59 -23.27
CA ASP A 140 9.69 10.68 -24.22
C ASP A 140 10.38 9.56 -23.41
N PRO A 141 9.95 8.29 -23.56
CA PRO A 141 8.79 7.83 -24.35
C PRO A 141 7.44 8.40 -23.83
N PRO A 142 6.38 8.44 -24.66
CA PRO A 142 5.08 8.99 -24.25
C PRO A 142 4.46 8.19 -23.10
N VAL A 143 3.60 8.82 -22.31
CA VAL A 143 2.93 8.20 -21.16
C VAL A 143 2.09 6.98 -21.58
N PHE A 144 1.41 7.07 -22.72
CA PHE A 144 0.64 5.98 -23.31
C PHE A 144 0.89 5.89 -24.81
N ARG A 145 0.64 4.71 -25.39
CA ARG A 145 0.70 4.44 -26.82
C ARG A 145 -0.71 4.15 -27.36
N PRO A 146 -1.13 4.80 -28.47
CA PRO A 146 -2.37 4.47 -29.15
C PRO A 146 -2.18 3.28 -30.09
N PHE A 147 -3.16 2.39 -30.14
CA PHE A 147 -3.26 1.25 -31.04
C PHE A 147 -4.60 1.29 -31.78
N TYR A 148 -4.57 1.15 -33.10
CA TYR A 148 -5.75 1.26 -33.94
C TYR A 148 -6.09 -0.12 -34.53
N PRO A 149 -7.35 -0.60 -34.41
CA PRO A 149 -7.76 -1.88 -34.97
C PRO A 149 -7.53 -2.01 -36.49
N GLY A 150 -7.73 -0.93 -37.25
CA GLY A 150 -7.40 -0.85 -38.68
C GLY A 150 -7.87 -2.07 -39.49
N SER A 151 -7.06 -2.48 -40.48
CA SER A 151 -7.32 -3.66 -41.32
C SER A 151 -7.07 -5.00 -40.62
N GLN A 152 -6.24 -5.04 -39.58
CA GLN A 152 -5.93 -6.27 -38.83
C GLN A 152 -6.99 -6.62 -37.78
N GLY A 153 -8.00 -5.75 -37.62
CA GLY A 153 -9.03 -5.85 -36.60
C GLY A 153 -8.49 -5.86 -35.17
N LEU A 154 -9.37 -6.15 -34.22
CA LEU A 154 -9.03 -6.12 -32.80
C LEU A 154 -8.07 -7.22 -32.39
N ARG A 155 -8.09 -8.36 -33.09
CA ARG A 155 -7.13 -9.45 -32.85
C ARG A 155 -5.71 -8.99 -33.15
N GLY A 156 -5.49 -8.35 -34.30
CA GLY A 156 -4.18 -7.77 -34.63
C GLY A 156 -3.79 -6.66 -33.66
N CYS A 157 -4.73 -5.77 -33.31
CA CYS A 157 -4.52 -4.72 -32.32
C CYS A 157 -4.04 -5.27 -30.97
N LEU A 158 -4.73 -6.28 -30.42
CA LEU A 158 -4.36 -6.91 -29.15
C LEU A 158 -3.01 -7.63 -29.24
N ARG A 159 -2.71 -8.26 -30.37
CA ARG A 159 -1.38 -8.86 -30.60
C ARG A 159 -0.27 -7.80 -30.54
N ASN A 160 -0.47 -6.66 -31.20
CA ASN A 160 0.49 -5.55 -31.18
C ASN A 160 0.66 -4.98 -29.76
N ILE A 161 -0.42 -4.89 -28.98
CA ILE A 161 -0.37 -4.49 -27.56
C ILE A 161 0.48 -5.46 -26.74
N LEU A 162 0.30 -6.78 -26.89
CA LEU A 162 1.08 -7.77 -26.15
C LEU A 162 2.58 -7.73 -26.52
N HIS A 163 2.92 -7.43 -27.77
CA HIS A 163 4.31 -7.30 -28.22
C HIS A 163 4.99 -5.97 -27.82
N HIS A 164 4.22 -4.90 -27.59
CA HIS A 164 4.74 -3.56 -27.27
C HIS A 164 5.74 -3.54 -26.10
N PHE A 165 5.51 -4.36 -25.08
CA PHE A 165 6.33 -4.39 -23.86
C PHE A 165 7.69 -5.07 -24.05
N GLY A 166 7.87 -5.75 -25.18
CA GLY A 166 9.14 -6.38 -25.57
C GLY A 166 9.65 -7.40 -24.57
N TRP A 167 8.77 -8.17 -23.93
CA TRP A 167 9.20 -9.26 -23.05
C TRP A 167 10.04 -10.28 -23.82
N SER A 168 11.17 -10.70 -23.24
CA SER A 168 12.05 -11.70 -23.85
C SER A 168 11.44 -13.11 -23.82
N VAL A 169 10.56 -13.37 -22.85
CA VAL A 169 9.83 -14.64 -22.69
C VAL A 169 8.61 -14.64 -23.63
N PRO A 170 8.48 -15.64 -24.53
CA PRO A 170 7.36 -15.69 -25.45
C PRO A 170 6.07 -16.07 -24.74
N PHE A 171 4.93 -15.69 -25.32
CA PHE A 171 3.62 -16.18 -24.88
C PHE A 171 3.42 -17.65 -25.26
N ALA A 172 2.79 -18.43 -24.38
CA ALA A 172 2.50 -19.85 -24.60
C ALA A 172 1.52 -20.06 -25.76
N SER A 173 0.46 -19.25 -25.81
CA SER A 173 -0.58 -19.33 -26.84
C SER A 173 -1.25 -17.97 -27.05
N PRO A 174 -0.58 -17.00 -27.70
CA PRO A 174 -1.08 -15.64 -27.82
C PRO A 174 -2.46 -15.56 -28.49
N ASP A 175 -2.73 -16.39 -29.50
CA ASP A 175 -4.04 -16.39 -30.18
C ASP A 175 -5.19 -16.88 -29.27
N ARG A 176 -4.92 -17.87 -28.41
CA ARG A 176 -5.87 -18.34 -27.41
C ARG A 176 -6.15 -17.26 -26.38
N ASP A 177 -5.10 -16.63 -25.88
CA ASP A 177 -5.20 -15.56 -24.88
C ASP A 177 -5.97 -14.35 -25.44
N ILE A 178 -5.70 -13.96 -26.68
CA ILE A 178 -6.46 -12.91 -27.39
C ILE A 178 -7.94 -13.31 -27.55
N ALA A 179 -8.22 -14.56 -27.91
CA ALA A 179 -9.59 -15.06 -28.02
C ALA A 179 -10.33 -15.00 -26.67
N ASN A 180 -9.64 -15.31 -25.57
CA ASN A 180 -10.18 -15.21 -24.21
C ASN A 180 -10.46 -13.75 -23.81
N ILE A 181 -9.56 -12.82 -24.10
CA ILE A 181 -9.77 -11.38 -23.88
C ILE A 181 -11.03 -10.90 -24.61
N LEU A 182 -11.16 -11.25 -25.90
CA LEU A 182 -12.33 -10.86 -26.70
C LEU A 182 -13.63 -11.48 -26.18
N ARG A 183 -13.58 -12.74 -25.72
CA ARG A 183 -14.73 -13.40 -25.10
C ARG A 183 -15.13 -12.71 -23.79
N ALA A 184 -14.17 -12.36 -22.94
CA ALA A 184 -14.42 -11.64 -21.69
C ALA A 184 -15.01 -10.25 -21.96
N ALA A 185 -14.48 -9.53 -22.96
CA ALA A 185 -15.04 -8.24 -23.38
C ALA A 185 -16.50 -8.39 -23.84
N ARG A 186 -16.80 -9.34 -24.73
CA ARG A 186 -18.18 -9.59 -25.20
C ARG A 186 -19.15 -9.90 -24.05
N ARG A 187 -18.74 -10.70 -23.07
CA ARG A 187 -19.57 -10.98 -21.88
C ARG A 187 -19.85 -9.73 -21.07
N TYR A 188 -18.83 -8.89 -20.87
CA TYR A 188 -18.95 -7.67 -20.07
C TYR A 188 -19.83 -6.62 -20.75
N PHE A 189 -19.61 -6.36 -22.04
CA PHE A 189 -20.33 -5.34 -22.78
C PHE A 189 -21.72 -5.78 -23.26
N GLN A 190 -22.06 -7.08 -23.17
CA GLN A 190 -23.36 -7.66 -23.55
C GLN A 190 -23.81 -7.30 -24.98
N ALA A 191 -22.87 -7.03 -25.88
CA ALA A 191 -23.10 -6.60 -27.25
C ALA A 191 -21.98 -7.13 -28.18
N GLU A 192 -22.14 -6.94 -29.50
CA GLU A 192 -21.02 -7.05 -30.44
C GLU A 192 -20.02 -5.92 -30.15
N TRP A 193 -19.10 -6.21 -29.23
CA TRP A 193 -18.09 -5.25 -28.79
C TRP A 193 -16.81 -5.37 -29.61
N PRO A 194 -16.15 -4.23 -29.93
CA PRO A 194 -16.59 -2.85 -29.79
C PRO A 194 -17.48 -2.40 -30.96
N PRO A 195 -18.51 -1.57 -30.70
CA PRO A 195 -19.15 -0.76 -31.74
C PRO A 195 -18.09 0.03 -32.51
N GLN A 196 -18.25 0.17 -33.82
CA GLN A 196 -17.32 0.92 -34.66
C GLN A 196 -17.73 2.39 -34.76
N GLU A 197 -17.55 3.14 -33.68
CA GLU A 197 -17.69 4.60 -33.75
C GLU A 197 -16.45 5.24 -34.39
N MET A 198 -16.63 6.44 -34.94
CA MET A 198 -15.52 7.27 -35.37
C MET A 198 -14.60 7.53 -34.17
N ASN A 199 -13.28 7.36 -34.34
CA ASN A 199 -12.23 7.42 -33.31
C ASN A 199 -11.92 6.13 -32.53
N LEU A 200 -12.47 4.96 -32.87
CA LEU A 200 -12.14 3.70 -32.17
C LEU A 200 -10.62 3.44 -32.10
N HIS A 201 -10.06 3.47 -30.90
CA HIS A 201 -8.67 3.10 -30.65
C HIS A 201 -8.46 2.67 -29.20
N VAL A 202 -7.35 1.97 -28.96
CA VAL A 202 -6.95 1.52 -27.63
C VAL A 202 -5.74 2.34 -27.18
N ARG A 203 -5.81 2.95 -26.00
CA ARG A 203 -4.66 3.61 -25.36
C ARG A 203 -4.12 2.69 -24.28
N VAL A 204 -2.82 2.43 -24.28
CA VAL A 204 -2.16 1.57 -23.29
C VAL A 204 -1.01 2.33 -22.66
N LEU A 205 -0.87 2.29 -21.33
CA LEU A 205 0.30 2.85 -20.66
C LEU A 205 1.58 2.28 -21.26
N ASN A 206 2.56 3.15 -21.52
CA ASN A 206 3.75 2.75 -22.25
C ASN A 206 4.61 1.75 -21.47
N SER A 207 4.55 1.80 -20.13
CA SER A 207 5.26 0.90 -19.22
C SER A 207 4.31 -0.13 -18.61
N PRO A 208 4.71 -1.40 -18.52
CA PRO A 208 3.96 -2.40 -17.77
C PRO A 208 4.19 -2.18 -16.27
N PHE A 209 3.22 -2.61 -15.46
CA PHE A 209 3.27 -2.49 -14.01
C PHE A 209 3.57 -3.87 -13.43
N TYR A 210 4.66 -4.03 -12.69
CA TYR A 210 4.99 -5.30 -12.06
C TYR A 210 4.63 -5.29 -10.58
N ARG A 211 4.08 -6.41 -10.11
CA ARG A 211 3.90 -6.68 -8.68
C ARG A 211 3.90 -8.18 -8.44
N ASN A 212 4.72 -8.62 -7.49
CA ASN A 212 4.91 -10.03 -7.17
C ASN A 212 5.21 -10.83 -8.44
N LYS A 213 4.40 -11.86 -8.73
CA LYS A 213 4.54 -12.73 -9.90
C LYS A 213 3.83 -12.22 -11.15
N GLY A 214 3.21 -11.03 -11.11
CA GLY A 214 2.37 -10.53 -12.18
C GLY A 214 2.89 -9.26 -12.84
N ALA A 215 2.71 -9.20 -14.16
CA ALA A 215 2.81 -7.99 -14.95
C ALA A 215 1.40 -7.55 -15.37
N TYR A 216 1.12 -6.25 -15.26
CA TYR A 216 -0.20 -5.68 -15.51
C TYR A 216 -0.13 -4.66 -16.63
N ILE A 217 -1.02 -4.82 -17.60
CA ILE A 217 -1.21 -3.90 -18.72
C ILE A 217 -2.44 -3.08 -18.42
N PHE A 218 -2.30 -1.76 -18.28
CA PHE A 218 -3.42 -0.85 -18.07
C PHE A 218 -3.69 -0.04 -19.33
N GLY A 219 -4.97 0.04 -19.70
CA GLY A 219 -5.38 0.79 -20.88
C GLY A 219 -6.83 1.23 -20.85
N GLN A 220 -7.21 1.98 -21.88
CA GLN A 220 -8.57 2.44 -22.13
C GLN A 220 -8.92 2.17 -23.58
N ILE A 221 -10.12 1.64 -23.81
CA ILE A 221 -10.73 1.56 -25.13
C ILE A 221 -11.53 2.86 -25.32
N ILE A 222 -11.17 3.64 -26.32
CA ILE A 222 -11.86 4.86 -26.70
C ILE A 222 -12.82 4.50 -27.82
N ASN A 223 -14.11 4.77 -27.62
CA ASN A 223 -15.15 4.49 -28.60
C ASN A 223 -16.18 5.63 -28.59
N GLY A 224 -16.10 6.53 -29.57
CA GLY A 224 -16.89 7.75 -29.61
C GLY A 224 -16.59 8.64 -28.39
N ALA A 225 -17.63 8.94 -27.60
CA ALA A 225 -17.51 9.70 -26.36
C ALA A 225 -17.17 8.84 -25.13
N VAL A 226 -17.26 7.50 -25.25
CA VAL A 226 -17.13 6.60 -24.11
C VAL A 226 -15.71 6.08 -23.99
N ARG A 227 -15.23 6.00 -22.75
CA ARG A 227 -13.93 5.43 -22.39
C ARG A 227 -14.15 4.21 -21.51
N HIS A 228 -13.65 3.07 -21.94
CA HIS A 228 -13.76 1.83 -21.16
C HIS A 228 -12.39 1.43 -20.63
N PRO A 229 -12.15 1.49 -19.31
CA PRO A 229 -10.89 1.06 -18.74
C PRO A 229 -10.76 -0.46 -18.87
N PHE A 230 -9.52 -0.93 -19.01
CA PHE A 230 -9.22 -2.35 -18.88
C PHE A 230 -7.87 -2.57 -18.21
N ALA A 231 -7.73 -3.74 -17.58
CA ALA A 231 -6.45 -4.26 -17.11
C ALA A 231 -6.27 -5.71 -17.57
N LEU A 232 -5.10 -6.05 -18.10
CA LEU A 232 -4.73 -7.44 -18.41
C LEU A 232 -3.66 -7.91 -17.42
N ALA A 233 -3.90 -9.07 -16.80
CA ALA A 233 -2.92 -9.72 -15.93
C ALA A 233 -2.11 -10.73 -16.73
N VAL A 234 -0.80 -10.52 -16.82
CA VAL A 234 0.16 -11.38 -17.50
C VAL A 234 1.00 -12.10 -16.46
N LEU A 235 1.00 -13.43 -16.52
CA LEU A 235 1.70 -14.31 -15.59
C LEU A 235 2.60 -15.28 -16.36
N HIS A 236 3.47 -15.98 -15.64
CA HIS A 236 4.09 -17.18 -16.17
C HIS A 236 3.12 -18.36 -16.08
N ASP A 237 3.08 -19.14 -17.14
CA ASP A 237 2.50 -20.47 -17.14
C ASP A 237 3.48 -21.43 -16.44
N GLU A 238 3.03 -22.10 -15.38
CA GLU A 238 3.90 -22.95 -14.57
C GLU A 238 4.37 -24.20 -15.33
N THR A 239 3.56 -24.73 -16.24
CA THR A 239 3.90 -25.92 -17.02
C THR A 239 4.92 -25.62 -18.11
N THR A 240 4.73 -24.54 -18.86
CA THR A 240 5.56 -24.23 -20.04
C THR A 240 6.68 -23.22 -19.76
N GLY A 241 6.61 -22.51 -18.63
CA GLY A 241 7.51 -21.41 -18.30
C GLY A 241 7.28 -20.13 -19.11
N ARG A 242 6.41 -20.17 -20.11
CA ARG A 242 6.08 -19.07 -21.04
C ARG A 242 5.06 -18.10 -20.45
N LEU A 243 4.85 -16.95 -21.08
CA LEU A 243 3.86 -15.98 -20.62
C LEU A 243 2.43 -16.40 -21.02
N LYS A 244 1.46 -16.08 -20.17
CA LYS A 244 0.03 -16.18 -20.47
C LYS A 244 -0.71 -14.95 -19.97
N VAL A 245 -1.78 -14.55 -20.67
CA VAL A 245 -2.76 -13.63 -20.08
C VAL A 245 -3.70 -14.46 -19.21
N ASP A 246 -3.68 -14.22 -17.90
CA ASP A 246 -4.49 -14.98 -16.93
C ASP A 246 -5.90 -14.42 -16.81
N ALA A 247 -6.06 -13.09 -16.87
CA ALA A 247 -7.34 -12.41 -16.71
C ALA A 247 -7.41 -11.10 -17.51
N ALA A 248 -8.63 -10.70 -17.89
CA ALA A 248 -8.94 -9.37 -18.41
C ALA A 248 -10.06 -8.74 -17.59
N LEU A 249 -9.77 -7.60 -16.97
CA LEU A 249 -10.69 -6.84 -16.14
C LEU A 249 -11.19 -5.64 -16.95
N PHE A 250 -12.51 -5.45 -17.01
CA PHE A 250 -13.15 -4.31 -17.68
C PHE A 250 -13.97 -3.44 -16.72
N GLU A 251 -14.23 -3.95 -15.52
CA GLU A 251 -14.97 -3.23 -14.49
C GLU A 251 -14.02 -2.35 -13.66
N ALA A 252 -14.32 -1.06 -13.57
CA ALA A 252 -13.48 -0.10 -12.83
C ALA A 252 -13.30 -0.49 -11.35
N ALA A 253 -14.33 -1.08 -10.71
CA ALA A 253 -14.23 -1.56 -9.34
C ALA A 253 -13.21 -2.71 -9.19
N GLN A 254 -13.21 -3.68 -10.13
CA GLN A 254 -12.23 -4.78 -10.13
C GLN A 254 -10.81 -4.26 -10.37
N ILE A 255 -10.65 -3.33 -11.31
CA ILE A 255 -9.36 -2.69 -11.58
C ILE A 255 -8.90 -1.89 -10.35
N ALA A 256 -9.80 -1.20 -9.65
CA ALA A 256 -9.48 -0.43 -8.44
C ALA A 256 -8.96 -1.31 -7.29
N VAL A 257 -9.32 -2.60 -7.23
CA VAL A 257 -8.76 -3.56 -6.24
C VAL A 257 -7.26 -3.80 -6.48
N LEU A 258 -6.79 -3.68 -7.73
CA LEU A 258 -5.37 -3.74 -8.05
C LEU A 258 -4.61 -2.59 -7.39
N PHE A 259 -5.25 -1.45 -7.13
CA PHE A 259 -4.69 -0.27 -6.47
C PHE A 259 -5.18 -0.13 -5.02
N SER A 260 -5.47 -1.25 -4.34
CA SER A 260 -5.84 -1.23 -2.93
C SER A 260 -4.64 -0.87 -2.04
N PHE A 261 -4.87 0.02 -1.06
CA PHE A 261 -3.87 0.41 -0.05
C PHE A 261 -3.29 -0.79 0.71
N ALA A 262 -4.02 -1.91 0.76
CA ALA A 262 -3.56 -3.09 1.46
C ALA A 262 -2.54 -3.94 0.68
N ARG A 263 -2.04 -3.48 -0.47
CA ARG A 263 -1.14 -4.24 -1.35
C ARG A 263 0.24 -3.64 -1.45
N ALA A 264 1.23 -4.45 -1.82
CA ALA A 264 2.52 -3.94 -2.24
C ALA A 264 2.39 -2.94 -3.40
N TYR A 265 3.31 -1.99 -3.43
CA TYR A 265 3.39 -0.98 -4.47
C TYR A 265 3.83 -1.59 -5.81
N PHE A 266 3.27 -1.09 -6.91
CA PHE A 266 3.72 -1.43 -8.24
C PHE A 266 5.13 -0.92 -8.54
N LEU A 267 5.82 -1.65 -9.41
CA LEU A 267 7.06 -1.29 -10.05
C LEU A 267 6.74 -0.91 -11.51
N ALA A 268 6.80 0.38 -11.84
CA ALA A 268 6.60 0.89 -13.19
C ALA A 268 7.61 1.99 -13.51
N ASP A 269 8.32 1.89 -14.64
CA ASP A 269 9.21 2.96 -15.08
C ASP A 269 8.38 4.13 -15.61
N MET A 270 8.45 5.28 -14.94
CA MET A 270 7.65 6.45 -15.25
C MET A 270 8.56 7.65 -15.52
N PRO A 271 8.75 8.05 -16.79
CA PRO A 271 9.46 9.28 -17.10
C PRO A 271 8.70 10.53 -16.61
N VAL A 272 7.37 10.53 -16.67
CA VAL A 272 6.51 11.64 -16.22
C VAL A 272 5.39 11.05 -15.35
N PRO A 273 5.59 10.89 -14.03
CA PRO A 273 4.68 10.16 -13.15
C PRO A 273 3.28 10.80 -13.08
N SER A 274 3.18 12.12 -13.04
CA SER A 274 1.90 12.84 -13.09
C SER A 274 1.02 12.43 -14.28
N GLY A 275 1.62 12.21 -15.45
CA GLY A 275 0.90 11.72 -16.62
C GLY A 275 0.32 10.31 -16.43
N TYR A 276 1.06 9.41 -15.80
CA TYR A 276 0.59 8.07 -15.45
C TYR A 276 -0.52 8.13 -14.40
N ILE A 277 -0.37 8.97 -13.38
CA ILE A 277 -1.40 9.15 -12.34
C ILE A 277 -2.69 9.70 -12.94
N ARG A 278 -2.62 10.69 -13.82
CA ARG A 278 -3.81 11.20 -14.53
C ARG A 278 -4.47 10.12 -15.37
N PHE A 279 -3.69 9.34 -16.14
CA PHE A 279 -4.25 8.25 -16.94
C PHE A 279 -4.96 7.21 -16.07
N LEU A 280 -4.37 6.84 -14.92
CA LEU A 280 -4.98 5.91 -13.97
C LEU A 280 -6.21 6.50 -13.27
N HIS A 281 -6.20 7.80 -12.96
CA HIS A 281 -7.35 8.49 -12.37
C HIS A 281 -8.52 8.60 -13.35
N ASP A 282 -8.24 8.87 -14.63
CA ASP A 282 -9.25 8.80 -15.70
C ASP A 282 -9.87 7.39 -15.83
N MET A 283 -9.11 6.34 -15.52
CA MET A 283 -9.64 4.96 -15.45
C MET A 283 -10.41 4.68 -14.15
N LEU A 284 -10.00 5.29 -13.04
CA LEU A 284 -10.40 4.96 -11.67
C LEU A 284 -10.77 6.23 -10.88
N PRO A 285 -11.83 6.95 -11.26
CA PRO A 285 -12.17 8.23 -10.63
C PRO A 285 -12.56 8.11 -9.15
N MET A 286 -12.85 6.90 -8.68
CA MET A 286 -13.12 6.60 -7.27
C MET A 286 -11.85 6.53 -6.40
N ARG A 287 -10.65 6.58 -6.99
CA ARG A 287 -9.37 6.53 -6.27
C ARG A 287 -8.76 7.92 -6.18
N ALA A 288 -8.38 8.33 -4.97
CA ALA A 288 -7.72 9.61 -4.77
C ALA A 288 -6.35 9.62 -5.48
N PRO A 289 -5.92 10.74 -6.09
CA PRO A 289 -4.60 10.85 -6.69
C PRO A 289 -3.46 10.51 -5.73
N GLY A 290 -3.58 10.87 -4.45
CA GLY A 290 -2.61 10.53 -3.40
C GLY A 290 -2.43 9.02 -3.20
N ASP A 291 -3.52 8.25 -3.26
CA ASP A 291 -3.47 6.78 -3.24
C ASP A 291 -2.74 6.24 -4.46
N LEU A 292 -3.03 6.75 -5.65
CA LEU A 292 -2.39 6.30 -6.90
C LEU A 292 -0.88 6.56 -6.87
N TYR A 293 -0.44 7.74 -6.43
CA TYR A 293 0.99 8.03 -6.21
C TYR A 293 1.63 7.03 -5.25
N THR A 294 0.94 6.73 -4.13
CA THR A 294 1.41 5.75 -3.15
C THR A 294 1.54 4.36 -3.78
N MET A 295 0.52 3.91 -4.52
CA MET A 295 0.48 2.58 -5.14
C MET A 295 1.49 2.37 -6.26
N VAL A 296 2.05 3.43 -6.86
CA VAL A 296 3.17 3.32 -7.81
C VAL A 296 4.54 3.46 -7.14
N GLY A 297 4.59 3.50 -5.81
CA GLY A 297 5.82 3.58 -5.02
C GLY A 297 6.28 4.99 -4.67
N LEU A 298 5.50 6.01 -5.00
CA LEU A 298 5.79 7.41 -4.71
C LEU A 298 5.10 7.85 -3.42
N GLN A 299 5.24 7.04 -2.36
CA GLN A 299 4.55 7.19 -1.08
C GLN A 299 4.74 8.56 -0.40
N LYS A 300 5.90 9.20 -0.58
CA LYS A 300 6.17 10.52 0.01
C LYS A 300 5.34 11.62 -0.67
N GLN A 301 5.10 11.48 -1.97
CA GLN A 301 4.17 12.35 -2.70
C GLN A 301 2.72 12.10 -2.25
N GLY A 302 2.33 10.82 -2.11
CA GLY A 302 1.03 10.47 -1.53
C GLY A 302 0.81 11.09 -0.15
N LYS A 303 1.84 11.04 0.71
CA LYS A 303 1.85 11.70 2.02
C LYS A 303 1.68 13.22 1.93
N ASN A 304 2.33 13.88 0.97
CA ASN A 304 2.22 15.33 0.79
C ASN A 304 0.80 15.72 0.29
N ILE A 305 0.24 14.96 -0.65
CA ILE A 305 -1.14 15.16 -1.12
C ILE A 305 -2.14 14.95 0.03
N TRP A 306 -1.98 13.87 0.80
CA TRP A 306 -2.79 13.61 1.98
C TRP A 306 -2.74 14.77 2.98
N TRP A 307 -1.56 15.36 3.22
CA TRP A 307 -1.43 16.50 4.13
C TRP A 307 -2.22 17.72 3.64
N ARG A 308 -2.23 17.97 2.32
CA ARG A 308 -3.02 19.04 1.69
C ARG A 308 -4.52 18.81 1.89
N GLU A 309 -4.98 17.58 1.67
CA GLU A 309 -6.37 17.18 1.89
C GLU A 309 -6.76 17.29 3.37
N PHE A 310 -5.88 16.89 4.28
CA PHE A 310 -6.10 17.01 5.72
C PHE A 310 -6.19 18.48 6.18
N ALA A 311 -5.27 19.32 5.72
CA ALA A 311 -5.28 20.75 6.03
C ALA A 311 -6.56 21.42 5.49
N GLN A 312 -6.96 21.08 4.26
CA GLN A 312 -8.22 21.55 3.67
C GLN A 312 -9.42 21.06 4.49
N HIS A 313 -9.45 19.80 4.90
CA HIS A 313 -10.53 19.27 5.76
C HIS A 313 -10.64 20.04 7.07
N LEU A 314 -9.51 20.39 7.71
CA LEU A 314 -9.52 21.19 8.93
C LEU A 314 -10.05 22.61 8.69
N GLU A 315 -9.75 23.22 7.55
CA GLU A 315 -10.22 24.56 7.19
C GLU A 315 -11.74 24.59 6.94
N TYR A 316 -12.29 23.59 6.24
CA TYR A 316 -13.69 23.59 5.78
C TYR A 316 -14.66 22.73 6.61
N SER A 317 -14.20 22.13 7.71
CA SER A 317 -15.07 21.34 8.61
C SER A 317 -15.10 21.90 10.02
N HIS A 318 -16.11 21.51 10.79
CA HIS A 318 -16.20 21.74 12.24
C HIS A 318 -15.93 20.48 13.08
N ASP A 319 -15.47 19.40 12.43
CA ASP A 319 -15.17 18.11 13.08
C ASP A 319 -14.21 18.31 14.27
N LYS A 320 -14.46 17.64 15.39
CA LYS A 320 -13.50 17.60 16.51
C LYS A 320 -12.71 16.30 16.49
N PHE A 321 -11.43 16.36 16.86
CA PHE A 321 -10.64 15.17 17.15
C PHE A 321 -11.21 14.47 18.36
N ILE A 322 -11.66 13.23 18.16
CA ILE A 322 -12.28 12.39 19.18
C ILE A 322 -11.54 11.05 19.25
N PRO A 323 -11.53 10.37 20.41
CA PRO A 323 -11.11 8.97 20.47
C PRO A 323 -11.90 8.14 19.45
N ALA A 324 -11.21 7.23 18.76
CA ALA A 324 -11.85 6.39 17.75
C ALA A 324 -12.84 5.42 18.42
N PRO A 325 -14.01 5.18 17.81
CA PRO A 325 -14.98 4.24 18.34
C PRO A 325 -14.43 2.80 18.27
N GLY A 326 -14.60 2.04 19.35
CA GLY A 326 -14.14 0.66 19.43
C GLY A 326 -13.56 0.30 20.79
N VAL A 327 -12.93 -0.88 20.85
CA VAL A 327 -12.21 -1.34 22.06
C VAL A 327 -10.88 -0.60 22.13
N LYS A 328 -10.57 0.02 23.28
CA LYS A 328 -9.29 0.71 23.46
C LYS A 328 -8.14 -0.30 23.39
N GLY A 329 -7.19 -0.07 22.49
CA GLY A 329 -6.00 -0.92 22.34
C GLY A 329 -5.09 -0.84 23.56
N LEU A 330 -4.26 -1.86 23.76
CA LEU A 330 -3.31 -1.89 24.89
C LEU A 330 -2.01 -1.10 24.58
N VAL A 331 -1.66 -0.95 23.31
CA VAL A 331 -0.39 -0.33 22.85
C VAL A 331 -0.61 1.03 22.19
N MET A 332 -1.69 1.19 21.42
CA MET A 332 -1.97 2.40 20.64
C MET A 332 -3.11 3.22 21.25
N SER A 333 -2.94 4.54 21.32
CA SER A 333 -4.03 5.51 21.46
C SER A 333 -4.51 5.90 20.07
N VAL A 334 -5.81 5.73 19.80
CA VAL A 334 -6.38 5.90 18.44
C VAL A 334 -7.47 6.95 18.45
N PHE A 335 -7.35 7.94 17.57
CA PHE A 335 -8.31 9.04 17.42
C PHE A 335 -8.65 9.31 15.95
N THR A 336 -9.72 10.07 15.70
CA THR A 336 -10.22 10.34 14.35
C THR A 336 -10.99 11.66 14.30
N LEU A 337 -11.33 12.09 13.08
CA LEU A 337 -12.34 13.12 12.83
C LEU A 337 -13.57 12.41 12.24
N PRO A 338 -14.80 12.72 12.69
CA PRO A 338 -16.01 12.01 12.25
C PRO A 338 -16.16 11.89 10.73
N SER A 339 -15.93 12.98 10.00
CA SER A 339 -16.16 13.05 8.55
C SER A 339 -14.90 12.80 7.72
N PHE A 340 -13.74 12.62 8.36
CA PHE A 340 -12.47 12.31 7.67
C PHE A 340 -12.23 10.79 7.64
N PRO A 341 -11.83 10.20 6.50
CA PRO A 341 -11.79 8.74 6.33
C PRO A 341 -10.55 8.06 6.94
N TYR A 342 -9.85 8.72 7.86
CA TYR A 342 -8.61 8.24 8.47
C TYR A 342 -8.67 8.16 9.99
N VAL A 343 -7.87 7.27 10.55
CA VAL A 343 -7.56 7.20 11.99
C VAL A 343 -6.10 7.57 12.20
N PHE A 344 -5.84 8.13 13.38
CA PHE A 344 -4.53 8.53 13.86
C PHE A 344 -4.17 7.62 15.03
N LYS A 345 -3.00 6.99 14.98
CA LYS A 345 -2.52 6.06 16.00
C LYS A 345 -1.23 6.57 16.60
N VAL A 346 -1.22 6.78 17.91
CA VAL A 346 -0.04 7.19 18.69
C VAL A 346 0.35 6.05 19.60
N ILE A 347 1.65 5.72 19.64
CA ILE A 347 2.16 4.70 20.55
C ILE A 347 2.12 5.26 21.98
N LYS A 348 1.52 4.52 22.91
CA LYS A 348 1.45 4.90 24.33
C LYS A 348 2.83 4.85 24.99
N ASP A 349 2.96 5.49 26.14
CA ASP A 349 4.15 5.41 26.97
C ASP A 349 4.12 4.23 27.93
N THR A 350 2.91 3.85 28.36
CA THR A 350 2.67 2.67 29.20
C THR A 350 1.69 1.76 28.50
N PHE A 351 2.12 0.50 28.29
CA PHE A 351 1.30 -0.51 27.64
C PHE A 351 0.44 -1.25 28.66
N GLY A 352 -0.61 -1.90 28.16
CA GLY A 352 -1.46 -2.75 28.99
C GLY A 352 -0.72 -3.94 29.63
N PRO A 353 -1.32 -4.57 30.64
CA PRO A 353 -0.76 -5.78 31.25
C PRO A 353 -0.48 -6.85 30.18
N ASN A 354 0.62 -7.59 30.34
CA ASN A 354 1.13 -8.63 29.42
C ASN A 354 1.86 -8.14 28.16
N LYS A 355 2.09 -6.83 27.99
CA LYS A 355 2.90 -6.28 26.88
C LYS A 355 4.30 -5.94 27.37
N ASP A 356 5.22 -6.91 27.27
CA ASP A 356 6.61 -6.80 27.71
C ASP A 356 7.55 -6.37 26.56
N PHE A 357 7.31 -5.17 26.03
CA PHE A 357 8.15 -4.54 25.02
C PHE A 357 8.01 -3.02 25.04
N ASP A 358 8.85 -2.31 24.31
CA ASP A 358 8.88 -0.85 24.29
C ASP A 358 8.34 -0.25 22.98
N ARG A 359 8.36 1.07 22.88
CA ARG A 359 7.89 1.79 21.70
C ARG A 359 8.75 1.54 20.47
N GLU A 360 10.06 1.35 20.64
CA GLU A 360 10.95 1.14 19.51
C GLU A 360 10.67 -0.20 18.85
N TYR A 361 10.37 -1.24 19.65
CA TYR A 361 9.87 -2.52 19.15
C TYR A 361 8.62 -2.34 18.28
N VAL A 362 7.62 -1.59 18.75
CA VAL A 362 6.39 -1.32 17.98
C VAL A 362 6.70 -0.61 16.66
N ARG A 363 7.61 0.38 16.65
CA ARG A 363 8.03 1.08 15.42
C ARG A 363 8.70 0.14 14.43
N GLN A 364 9.51 -0.80 14.91
CA GLN A 364 10.15 -1.82 14.06
C GLN A 364 9.10 -2.73 13.42
N LYS A 365 8.02 -3.09 14.13
CA LYS A 365 6.91 -3.86 13.55
C LYS A 365 6.15 -3.12 12.46
N TYR A 366 5.84 -1.83 12.67
CA TYR A 366 5.25 -1.00 11.62
C TYR A 366 6.17 -0.88 10.40
N LEU A 367 7.48 -0.76 10.61
CA LEU A 367 8.47 -0.74 9.52
C LEU A 367 8.55 -2.10 8.78
N LEU A 368 8.40 -3.21 9.50
CA LEU A 368 8.31 -4.56 8.92
C LEU A 368 7.13 -4.63 7.95
N VAL A 369 5.92 -4.26 8.39
CA VAL A 369 4.72 -4.23 7.55
C VAL A 369 4.89 -3.33 6.33
N LYS A 370 5.59 -2.19 6.50
CA LYS A 370 5.86 -1.27 5.38
C LYS A 370 6.76 -1.90 4.31
N LYS A 371 7.73 -2.72 4.72
CA LYS A 371 8.71 -3.37 3.84
C LYS A 371 8.23 -4.70 3.24
N HIS A 372 7.23 -5.32 3.85
CA HIS A 372 6.72 -6.62 3.42
C HIS A 372 5.60 -6.49 2.37
N ASP A 373 5.37 -7.58 1.62
CA ASP A 373 4.16 -7.65 0.82
C ASP A 373 2.95 -7.77 1.74
N ARG A 374 2.07 -6.79 1.63
CA ARG A 374 0.85 -6.70 2.42
C ARG A 374 -0.26 -7.64 1.94
N VAL A 375 -0.09 -8.28 0.78
CA VAL A 375 -0.99 -9.28 0.16
C VAL A 375 -2.47 -8.88 0.03
N GLY A 376 -2.81 -7.61 0.23
CA GLY A 376 -4.20 -7.16 0.27
C GLY A 376 -4.87 -7.40 1.63
N ARG A 377 -4.10 -7.66 2.69
CA ARG A 377 -4.56 -8.00 4.04
C ARG A 377 -3.96 -7.17 5.16
N MET A 378 -2.96 -6.32 4.91
CA MET A 378 -2.44 -5.37 5.90
C MET A 378 -2.64 -3.94 5.40
N ALA A 379 -3.14 -3.03 6.24
CA ALA A 379 -3.29 -1.63 5.88
C ALA A 379 -1.93 -0.92 5.73
N ASP A 380 -1.75 -0.13 4.68
CA ASP A 380 -0.59 0.75 4.57
C ASP A 380 -0.70 1.92 5.55
N THR A 381 0.45 2.37 6.06
CA THR A 381 0.53 3.40 7.10
C THR A 381 1.31 4.62 6.61
N LEU A 382 0.82 5.81 6.93
CA LEU A 382 1.57 7.05 6.76
C LEU A 382 2.16 7.49 8.10
N GLU A 383 3.48 7.62 8.18
CA GLU A 383 4.15 8.07 9.41
C GLU A 383 4.38 9.58 9.36
N PHE A 384 3.93 10.29 10.39
CA PHE A 384 4.17 11.72 10.59
C PHE A 384 4.88 11.98 11.91
N SER A 385 5.54 13.13 11.97
CA SER A 385 6.20 13.61 13.19
C SER A 385 5.82 15.06 13.42
N ASN A 386 5.67 15.43 14.68
CA ASN A 386 5.37 16.79 15.11
C ASN A 386 4.12 17.38 14.45
N VAL A 387 3.03 16.62 14.45
CA VAL A 387 1.75 17.06 13.88
C VAL A 387 1.09 18.03 14.85
N ALA A 388 0.93 19.29 14.43
CA ALA A 388 0.20 20.30 15.19
C ALA A 388 -1.30 20.23 14.87
N LEU A 389 -2.11 20.02 15.90
CA LEU A 389 -3.56 20.00 15.83
C LEU A 389 -4.10 21.26 16.52
N PRO A 390 -5.06 22.00 15.93
CA PRO A 390 -5.66 23.14 16.61
C PRO A 390 -6.36 22.68 17.89
N LYS A 391 -5.97 23.21 19.05
CA LYS A 391 -6.50 22.78 20.36
C LYS A 391 -8.00 23.00 20.47
N SER A 392 -8.52 24.05 19.86
CA SER A 392 -9.96 24.33 19.75
C SER A 392 -10.75 23.24 19.02
N ARG A 393 -10.07 22.40 18.22
CA ARG A 393 -10.63 21.26 17.49
C ARG A 393 -10.44 19.95 18.23
N CYS A 394 -9.80 19.93 19.39
CA CYS A 394 -9.58 18.73 20.19
C CYS A 394 -10.70 18.55 21.22
N HIS A 395 -11.37 17.39 21.21
CA HIS A 395 -12.32 17.07 22.27
C HIS A 395 -11.58 16.76 23.57
N GLU A 396 -12.12 17.16 24.72
CA GLU A 396 -11.44 17.01 26.01
C GLU A 396 -11.09 15.55 26.34
N ALA A 397 -11.98 14.62 25.98
CA ALA A 397 -11.72 13.17 26.10
C ALA A 397 -10.45 12.73 25.36
N PHE A 398 -10.16 13.28 24.18
CA PHE A 398 -8.93 13.00 23.44
C PHE A 398 -7.71 13.62 24.14
N LEU A 399 -7.81 14.89 24.56
CA LEU A 399 -6.71 15.56 25.27
C LEU A 399 -6.32 14.82 26.55
N ASN A 400 -7.31 14.42 27.36
CA ASN A 400 -7.08 13.66 28.58
C ASN A 400 -6.43 12.30 28.30
N GLU A 401 -6.88 11.59 27.26
CA GLU A 401 -6.26 10.33 26.88
C GLU A 401 -4.78 10.50 26.48
N MET A 402 -4.45 11.56 25.73
CA MET A 402 -3.06 11.85 25.37
C MET A 402 -2.20 12.24 26.57
N ARG A 403 -2.71 13.11 27.46
CA ARG A 403 -2.01 13.52 28.70
C ARG A 403 -1.71 12.33 29.61
N THR A 404 -2.63 11.36 29.70
CA THR A 404 -2.48 10.22 30.61
C THR A 404 -1.68 9.07 29.98
N LEU A 405 -1.95 8.71 28.72
CA LEU A 405 -1.42 7.47 28.13
C LEU A 405 -0.19 7.69 27.25
N ALA A 406 0.07 8.90 26.77
CA ALA A 406 1.20 9.20 25.90
C ALA A 406 1.83 10.58 26.18
N PRO A 407 2.11 10.95 27.46
CA PRO A 407 2.59 12.29 27.81
C PRO A 407 3.91 12.67 27.12
N SER A 408 4.82 11.73 26.90
CA SER A 408 6.09 12.03 26.22
C SER A 408 5.94 12.23 24.71
N GLN A 409 4.83 11.79 24.11
CA GLN A 409 4.47 12.02 22.70
C GLN A 409 3.56 13.24 22.49
N PHE A 410 3.16 13.91 23.57
CA PHE A 410 2.17 14.97 23.54
C PHE A 410 2.72 16.27 24.14
N GLU A 411 2.57 17.36 23.40
CA GLU A 411 2.86 18.72 23.89
C GLU A 411 1.64 19.57 23.63
N GLU A 412 1.28 20.45 24.56
CA GLU A 412 0.18 21.39 24.37
C GLU A 412 0.59 22.81 24.80
N ASN A 413 0.09 23.80 24.06
CA ASN A 413 0.13 25.20 24.45
C ASN A 413 -1.31 25.78 24.39
N GLU A 414 -1.45 27.10 24.33
CA GLU A 414 -2.76 27.75 24.28
C GLU A 414 -3.51 27.46 22.98
N GLU A 415 -2.80 27.39 21.85
CA GLU A 415 -3.39 27.27 20.52
C GLU A 415 -3.34 25.85 19.93
N TRP A 416 -2.30 25.10 20.26
CA TRP A 416 -1.90 23.88 19.57
C TRP A 416 -1.75 22.69 20.52
N ALA A 417 -2.14 21.53 20.01
CA ALA A 417 -1.91 20.21 20.56
C ALA A 417 -0.96 19.47 19.58
N ILE A 418 0.29 19.28 19.96
CA ILE A 418 1.35 18.75 19.12
C ILE A 418 1.57 17.27 19.45
N ILE A 419 1.47 16.43 18.43
CA ILE A 419 1.76 14.99 18.51
C ILE A 419 3.13 14.72 17.90
N LYS A 420 4.09 14.28 18.71
CA LYS A 420 5.49 14.08 18.26
C LYS A 420 5.64 12.98 17.22
N HIS A 421 4.86 11.91 17.34
CA HIS A 421 4.87 10.79 16.41
C HIS A 421 3.47 10.20 16.26
N VAL A 422 3.03 9.99 15.02
CA VAL A 422 1.71 9.46 14.73
C VAL A 422 1.72 8.67 13.42
N TYR A 423 1.05 7.52 13.43
CA TYR A 423 0.68 6.79 12.23
C TYR A 423 -0.72 7.17 11.79
N VAL A 424 -0.93 7.31 10.49
CA VAL A 424 -2.23 7.54 9.90
C VAL A 424 -2.58 6.35 9.00
N GLU A 425 -3.80 5.86 9.15
CA GLU A 425 -4.34 4.74 8.38
C GLU A 425 -5.77 5.01 7.94
N TYR A 426 -6.20 4.34 6.87
CA TYR A 426 -7.60 4.36 6.46
C TYR A 426 -8.49 3.81 7.59
N ARG A 427 -9.58 4.51 7.88
CA ARG A 427 -10.56 4.08 8.87
C ARG A 427 -11.35 2.89 8.33
N LEU A 428 -11.23 1.75 9.02
CA LEU A 428 -11.99 0.54 8.77
C LEU A 428 -13.08 0.36 9.83
N LYS A 429 -14.14 -0.38 9.50
CA LYS A 429 -15.13 -0.80 10.50
C LYS A 429 -14.55 -2.01 11.24
N PRO A 430 -14.28 -1.95 12.55
CA PRO A 430 -13.75 -3.11 13.29
C PRO A 430 -14.63 -4.34 13.09
N LEU A 431 -14.02 -5.49 12.82
CA LEU A 431 -14.72 -6.71 12.42
C LEU A 431 -15.63 -7.23 13.54
N ASN A 432 -15.21 -7.11 14.80
CA ASN A 432 -16.06 -7.42 15.95
C ASN A 432 -17.35 -6.58 15.98
N LEU A 433 -17.28 -5.28 15.67
CA LEU A 433 -18.46 -4.41 15.60
C LEU A 433 -19.31 -4.68 14.36
N PHE A 434 -18.67 -5.06 13.24
CA PHE A 434 -19.39 -5.50 12.05
C PHE A 434 -20.22 -6.76 12.32
N MET A 435 -19.63 -7.79 12.94
CA MET A 435 -20.30 -9.06 13.19
C MET A 435 -21.49 -8.97 14.17
N GLN A 436 -21.52 -7.97 15.06
CA GLN A 436 -22.65 -7.73 15.95
C GLN A 436 -23.89 -7.18 15.22
N GLN A 437 -23.70 -6.54 14.08
CA GLN A 437 -24.76 -5.85 13.33
C GLN A 437 -25.09 -6.54 12.00
N ALA A 438 -24.23 -7.44 11.53
CA ALA A 438 -24.33 -8.10 10.24
C ALA A 438 -25.48 -9.13 10.24
N SER A 439 -26.13 -9.27 9.08
CA SER A 439 -27.03 -10.39 8.83
C SER A 439 -26.27 -11.74 8.88
N PRO A 440 -26.95 -12.89 9.07
CA PRO A 440 -26.29 -14.19 9.10
C PRO A 440 -25.42 -14.47 7.85
N ALA A 441 -25.89 -14.09 6.66
CA ALA A 441 -25.16 -14.28 5.41
C ALA A 441 -23.90 -13.40 5.33
N GLU A 442 -24.00 -12.13 5.73
CA GLU A 442 -22.85 -11.22 5.77
C GLU A 442 -21.81 -11.64 6.82
N LYS A 443 -22.28 -12.13 7.97
CA LYS A 443 -21.42 -12.66 9.03
C LYS A 443 -20.67 -13.90 8.55
N ALA A 444 -21.35 -14.84 7.88
CA ALA A 444 -20.70 -16.01 7.29
C ALA A 444 -19.64 -15.61 6.25
N ALA A 445 -19.97 -14.67 5.35
CA ALA A 445 -19.02 -14.17 4.36
C ALA A 445 -17.78 -13.51 5.01
N ALA A 446 -17.98 -12.77 6.11
CA ALA A 446 -16.89 -12.15 6.85
C ALA A 446 -15.99 -13.16 7.57
N VAL A 447 -16.57 -14.23 8.13
CA VAL A 447 -15.80 -15.34 8.75
C VAL A 447 -14.97 -16.08 7.69
N ILE A 448 -15.54 -16.32 6.51
CA ILE A 448 -14.82 -16.92 5.38
C ILE A 448 -13.67 -16.01 4.93
N ASP A 449 -13.93 -14.71 4.75
CA ASP A 449 -12.87 -13.81 4.30
C ASP A 449 -11.81 -13.55 5.39
N TYR A 450 -12.17 -13.65 6.67
CA TYR A 450 -11.22 -13.64 7.80
C TYR A 450 -10.27 -14.84 7.77
N GLY A 451 -10.77 -16.07 7.59
CA GLY A 451 -9.89 -17.23 7.46
C GLY A 451 -9.03 -17.16 6.19
N CYS A 452 -9.57 -16.69 5.07
CA CYS A 452 -8.77 -16.36 3.88
C CYS A 452 -7.69 -15.31 4.17
N ALA A 453 -7.97 -14.29 4.99
CA ALA A 453 -6.98 -13.30 5.39
C ALA A 453 -5.82 -13.92 6.15
N LEU A 454 -6.09 -14.82 7.10
CA LEU A 454 -5.04 -15.53 7.85
C LEU A 454 -4.16 -16.38 6.92
N LYS A 455 -4.76 -17.12 5.98
CA LYS A 455 -4.03 -17.93 4.99
C LYS A 455 -3.16 -17.06 4.08
N GLU A 456 -3.70 -15.94 3.60
CA GLU A 456 -2.97 -15.01 2.73
C GLU A 456 -1.80 -14.36 3.48
N LEU A 457 -1.98 -13.96 4.74
CA LEU A 457 -0.90 -13.45 5.59
C LEU A 457 0.18 -14.51 5.83
N ALA A 458 -0.21 -15.75 6.13
CA ALA A 458 0.72 -16.87 6.27
C ALA A 458 1.53 -17.10 4.99
N SER A 459 0.89 -17.09 3.82
CA SER A 459 1.56 -17.16 2.51
C SER A 459 2.52 -16.00 2.25
N ALA A 460 2.35 -14.86 2.94
CA ALA A 460 3.25 -13.71 2.91
C ALA A 460 4.37 -13.79 3.97
N ASN A 461 4.58 -14.94 4.62
CA ASN A 461 5.48 -15.11 5.76
C ASN A 461 5.10 -14.29 7.01
N ILE A 462 3.84 -13.89 7.15
CA ILE A 462 3.37 -13.07 8.26
C ILE A 462 2.48 -13.90 9.18
N PHE A 463 2.86 -13.97 10.46
CA PHE A 463 2.01 -14.44 11.54
C PHE A 463 1.44 -13.23 12.31
N PRO A 464 0.10 -13.09 12.43
CA PRO A 464 -0.50 -11.90 13.05
C PRO A 464 -0.25 -11.73 14.55
N GLY A 465 0.07 -12.79 15.29
CA GLY A 465 0.06 -12.75 16.77
C GLY A 465 -1.38 -12.79 17.30
N ASP A 466 -1.87 -11.67 17.84
CA ASP A 466 -3.26 -11.52 18.32
C ASP A 466 -4.28 -11.53 17.16
N MET A 467 -4.86 -12.70 16.91
CA MET A 467 -5.84 -12.92 15.84
C MET A 467 -7.29 -12.53 16.19
N LEU A 468 -7.53 -11.89 17.34
CA LEU A 468 -8.88 -11.49 17.74
C LEU A 468 -9.55 -10.56 16.71
N TYR A 469 -10.86 -10.72 16.52
CA TYR A 469 -11.64 -9.94 15.54
C TYR A 469 -11.55 -8.42 15.71
N LYS A 470 -11.26 -7.93 16.92
CA LYS A 470 -11.04 -6.49 17.19
C LYS A 470 -9.81 -5.91 16.49
N ASN A 471 -8.86 -6.74 16.05
CA ASN A 471 -7.61 -6.35 15.38
C ASN A 471 -7.73 -6.38 13.84
N PHE A 472 -8.93 -6.75 13.35
CA PHE A 472 -9.25 -6.79 11.93
C PHE A 472 -10.38 -5.80 11.61
N GLY A 473 -10.34 -5.28 10.38
CA GLY A 473 -11.28 -4.29 9.88
C GLY A 473 -11.90 -4.70 8.57
N MET A 474 -13.17 -4.38 8.42
CA MET A 474 -13.92 -4.57 7.19
C MET A 474 -13.81 -3.31 6.32
N THR A 475 -13.44 -3.50 5.05
CA THR A 475 -13.46 -2.46 4.02
C THR A 475 -14.87 -2.29 3.44
N ARG A 476 -15.08 -1.20 2.70
CA ARG A 476 -16.35 -0.97 1.97
C ARG A 476 -16.69 -2.04 0.93
N PHE A 477 -15.71 -2.82 0.49
CA PHE A 477 -15.87 -3.90 -0.48
C PHE A 477 -15.97 -5.29 0.17
N GLY A 478 -16.23 -5.37 1.48
CA GLY A 478 -16.39 -6.65 2.18
C GLY A 478 -15.10 -7.44 2.36
N ARG A 479 -13.93 -6.79 2.25
CA ARG A 479 -12.61 -7.41 2.52
C ARG A 479 -12.16 -7.14 3.95
N VAL A 480 -11.70 -8.19 4.62
CA VAL A 480 -11.08 -8.20 5.95
C VAL A 480 -9.59 -7.86 5.85
N ILE A 481 -9.17 -6.86 6.62
CA ILE A 481 -7.81 -6.31 6.67
C ILE A 481 -7.33 -6.28 8.12
N PHE A 482 -6.14 -6.78 8.36
CA PHE A 482 -5.42 -6.69 9.62
C PHE A 482 -4.79 -5.31 9.80
N TYR A 483 -4.87 -4.74 11.01
CA TYR A 483 -4.37 -3.39 11.29
C TYR A 483 -3.68 -3.23 12.66
N ASP A 484 -3.54 -4.29 13.46
CA ASP A 484 -2.81 -4.21 14.73
C ASP A 484 -1.47 -4.93 14.58
N TYR A 485 -0.36 -4.21 14.65
CA TYR A 485 0.95 -4.75 14.23
C TYR A 485 1.91 -4.97 15.40
N ASP A 486 1.49 -4.76 16.63
CA ASP A 486 2.36 -4.86 17.80
C ASP A 486 2.86 -6.29 18.06
N GLU A 487 2.09 -7.32 17.70
CA GLU A 487 2.46 -8.74 17.87
C GLU A 487 2.80 -9.48 16.56
N ILE A 488 2.95 -8.75 15.46
CA ILE A 488 3.25 -9.38 14.17
C ILE A 488 4.65 -10.02 14.21
N GLU A 489 4.75 -11.27 13.78
CA GLU A 489 6.03 -11.98 13.66
C GLU A 489 6.17 -12.62 12.28
N TYR A 490 7.41 -12.92 11.90
CA TYR A 490 7.61 -13.77 10.73
C TYR A 490 7.19 -15.19 11.07
N MET A 491 6.42 -15.80 10.17
CA MET A 491 5.98 -17.19 10.35
C MET A 491 7.18 -18.15 10.40
N THR A 492 8.27 -17.84 9.70
CA THR A 492 9.54 -18.57 9.79
C THR A 492 10.19 -18.56 11.17
N ASP A 493 9.90 -17.55 11.99
CA ASP A 493 10.48 -17.38 13.33
C ASP A 493 9.58 -18.02 14.41
N CYS A 494 8.34 -18.37 14.06
CA CYS A 494 7.38 -19.04 14.94
C CYS A 494 7.61 -20.57 14.98
N ASN A 495 7.38 -21.18 16.12
CA ASN A 495 7.46 -22.63 16.33
C ASN A 495 6.06 -23.23 16.56
N PHE A 496 5.44 -23.71 15.48
CA PHE A 496 4.10 -24.29 15.53
C PHE A 496 4.14 -25.71 16.09
N ARG A 497 3.41 -25.96 17.18
CA ARG A 497 3.43 -27.24 17.91
C ARG A 497 2.02 -27.71 18.24
N LYS A 498 1.91 -29.01 18.49
CA LYS A 498 0.72 -29.60 19.15
C LYS A 498 0.83 -29.41 20.66
N ILE A 499 -0.33 -29.24 21.30
CA ILE A 499 -0.47 -29.36 22.74
C ILE A 499 -0.25 -30.85 23.09
N PRO A 500 0.75 -31.18 23.92
CA PRO A 500 0.94 -32.55 24.37
C PRO A 500 -0.30 -33.05 25.11
N PRO A 501 -0.68 -34.34 24.97
CA PRO A 501 -1.80 -34.89 25.72
C PRO A 501 -1.56 -34.69 27.23
N ALA A 502 -2.64 -34.40 27.97
CA ALA A 502 -2.55 -34.28 29.41
C ALA A 502 -2.06 -35.63 30.00
N PRO A 503 -1.05 -35.62 30.89
CA PRO A 503 -0.51 -36.85 31.47
C PRO A 503 -1.53 -37.59 32.33
N ASN A 504 -2.53 -36.88 32.88
CA ASN A 504 -3.66 -37.43 33.63
C ASN A 504 -4.86 -36.44 33.60
N PRO A 505 -6.07 -36.86 34.04
CA PRO A 505 -7.25 -36.01 34.07
C PRO A 505 -7.13 -34.76 34.96
N GLU A 506 -6.33 -34.82 36.04
CA GLU A 506 -6.14 -33.68 36.95
C GLU A 506 -5.43 -32.51 36.24
N TYR A 507 -4.45 -32.80 35.38
CA TYR A 507 -3.76 -31.79 34.58
C TYR A 507 -4.64 -31.20 33.48
N GLU A 508 -5.63 -31.94 32.95
CA GLU A 508 -6.61 -31.40 31.99
C GLU A 508 -7.53 -30.33 32.62
N MET A 509 -7.75 -30.42 33.94
CA MET A 509 -8.53 -29.44 34.71
C MET A 509 -7.67 -28.33 35.34
N SER A 510 -6.34 -28.38 35.18
CA SER A 510 -5.42 -27.42 35.76
C SER A 510 -5.46 -26.07 35.02
N GLY A 511 -5.38 -24.96 35.78
CA GLY A 511 -5.14 -23.63 35.21
C GLY A 511 -3.67 -23.37 34.86
N GLU A 512 -2.76 -24.27 35.23
CA GLU A 512 -1.33 -24.19 34.93
C GLU A 512 -0.94 -25.14 33.78
N VAL A 513 -0.10 -24.63 32.88
CA VAL A 513 0.39 -25.39 31.72
C VAL A 513 1.40 -26.45 32.16
N TRP A 514 1.19 -27.72 31.78
CA TRP A 514 2.02 -28.86 32.20
C TRP A 514 3.20 -29.19 31.27
N TYR A 515 3.38 -28.40 30.20
CA TYR A 515 4.44 -28.57 29.23
C TYR A 515 5.24 -27.27 29.07
N PRO A 516 6.55 -27.34 28.73
CA PRO A 516 7.35 -26.14 28.54
C PRO A 516 6.90 -25.36 27.31
N VAL A 517 6.61 -24.07 27.52
CA VAL A 517 6.28 -23.09 26.48
C VAL A 517 7.43 -22.10 26.37
N ASN A 518 8.07 -22.06 25.20
CA ASN A 518 9.14 -21.10 24.91
C ASN A 518 8.61 -19.89 24.16
N LYS A 519 9.37 -18.79 24.19
CA LYS A 519 9.07 -17.61 23.35
C LYS A 519 9.05 -18.03 21.87
N GLY A 520 7.95 -17.72 21.19
CA GLY A 520 7.73 -18.06 19.78
C GLY A 520 7.04 -19.41 19.57
N ASP A 521 6.77 -20.21 20.61
CA ASP A 521 5.89 -21.37 20.50
C ASP A 521 4.45 -20.91 20.24
N VAL A 522 3.81 -21.52 19.25
CA VAL A 522 2.43 -21.25 18.86
C VAL A 522 1.66 -22.56 18.81
N PHE A 523 0.49 -22.60 19.46
CA PHE A 523 -0.39 -23.77 19.53
C PHE A 523 -1.71 -23.48 18.81
N PRO A 524 -1.84 -23.84 17.51
CA PRO A 524 -3.05 -23.52 16.75
C PRO A 524 -4.35 -24.10 17.28
N GLU A 525 -4.25 -25.16 18.09
CA GLU A 525 -5.39 -25.80 18.76
C GLU A 525 -6.09 -24.86 19.75
N GLU A 526 -5.36 -23.90 20.33
CA GLU A 526 -5.91 -22.91 21.26
C GLU A 526 -6.75 -21.84 20.53
N PHE A 527 -6.52 -21.60 19.24
CA PHE A 527 -7.26 -20.59 18.49
C PHE A 527 -8.77 -20.87 18.47
N GLY A 528 -9.17 -22.14 18.47
CA GLY A 528 -10.58 -22.54 18.45
C GLY A 528 -11.37 -22.01 19.64
N PRO A 529 -11.01 -22.36 20.89
CA PRO A 529 -11.65 -21.81 22.09
C PRO A 529 -11.65 -20.27 22.15
N PHE A 530 -10.58 -19.60 21.73
CA PHE A 530 -10.47 -18.14 21.82
C PHE A 530 -11.26 -17.38 20.73
N LEU A 531 -11.32 -17.90 19.50
CA LEU A 531 -11.96 -17.22 18.37
C LEU A 531 -13.39 -17.69 18.13
N LEU A 532 -13.71 -18.96 18.42
CA LEU A 532 -14.94 -19.62 17.98
C LEU A 532 -15.93 -19.86 19.12
N GLY A 533 -16.13 -18.83 19.96
CA GLY A 533 -17.07 -18.87 21.08
C GLY A 533 -18.55 -18.86 20.65
N GLU A 534 -18.87 -18.22 19.52
CA GLU A 534 -20.25 -18.17 18.99
C GLU A 534 -20.54 -19.38 18.09
N PRO A 535 -21.64 -20.14 18.30
CA PRO A 535 -21.92 -21.36 17.54
C PRO A 535 -21.97 -21.17 16.01
N ASP A 536 -22.63 -20.12 15.54
CA ASP A 536 -22.77 -19.84 14.11
C ASP A 536 -21.42 -19.53 13.46
N VAL A 537 -20.57 -18.76 14.15
CA VAL A 537 -19.20 -18.45 13.70
C VAL A 537 -18.36 -19.71 13.68
N ARG A 538 -18.44 -20.52 14.73
CA ARG A 538 -17.73 -21.79 14.84
C ARG A 538 -18.08 -22.73 13.70
N GLN A 539 -19.37 -22.89 13.39
CA GLN A 539 -19.82 -23.77 12.33
C GLN A 539 -19.24 -23.36 10.97
N VAL A 540 -19.36 -22.09 10.60
CA VAL A 540 -18.84 -21.57 9.33
C VAL A 540 -17.32 -21.68 9.27
N PHE A 541 -16.62 -21.33 10.36
CA PHE A 541 -15.16 -21.40 10.38
C PHE A 541 -14.65 -22.84 10.25
N LEU A 542 -15.24 -23.80 10.98
CA LEU A 542 -14.86 -25.20 10.88
C LEU A 542 -15.20 -25.81 9.51
N GLN A 543 -16.25 -25.34 8.85
CA GLN A 543 -16.60 -25.78 7.50
C GLN A 543 -15.55 -25.36 6.45
N HIS A 544 -14.98 -24.16 6.57
CA HIS A 544 -14.12 -23.58 5.53
C HIS A 544 -12.63 -23.52 5.87
N HIS A 545 -12.27 -23.55 7.16
CA HIS A 545 -10.95 -23.16 7.66
C HIS A 545 -10.44 -24.01 8.85
N ARG A 546 -10.94 -25.24 9.01
CA ARG A 546 -10.53 -26.13 10.10
C ARG A 546 -9.02 -26.35 10.18
N GLU A 547 -8.34 -26.38 9.04
CA GLU A 547 -6.90 -26.53 8.92
C GLU A 547 -6.10 -25.41 9.60
N LEU A 548 -6.68 -24.21 9.79
CA LEU A 548 -6.01 -23.13 10.53
C LEU A 548 -5.80 -23.46 12.01
N LEU A 549 -6.57 -24.42 12.55
CA LEU A 549 -6.50 -24.89 13.93
C LEU A 549 -5.50 -26.03 14.13
N THR A 550 -4.76 -26.43 13.09
CA THR A 550 -3.81 -27.54 13.16
C THR A 550 -2.39 -27.05 12.87
N PRO A 551 -1.37 -27.48 13.64
CA PRO A 551 0.01 -27.05 13.41
C PRO A 551 0.56 -27.49 12.04
N GLU A 552 0.05 -28.58 11.46
CA GLU A 552 0.47 -29.09 10.16
C GLU A 552 0.33 -28.05 9.05
N PHE A 553 -0.77 -27.30 9.02
CA PHE A 553 -0.99 -26.26 8.01
C PHE A 553 0.14 -25.21 8.07
N TRP A 554 0.44 -24.73 9.27
CA TRP A 554 1.44 -23.69 9.49
C TRP A 554 2.86 -24.20 9.25
N GLN A 555 3.16 -25.44 9.66
CA GLN A 555 4.44 -26.10 9.40
C GLN A 555 4.66 -26.30 7.89
N GLU A 556 3.67 -26.80 7.15
CA GLU A 556 3.77 -26.98 5.70
C GLU A 556 4.01 -25.64 4.99
N LYS A 557 3.27 -24.59 5.37
CA LYS A 557 3.47 -23.23 4.84
C LYS A 557 4.87 -22.70 5.12
N LYS A 558 5.35 -22.86 6.36
CA LYS A 558 6.70 -22.49 6.78
C LYS A 558 7.77 -23.21 5.95
N GLU A 559 7.65 -24.53 5.76
CA GLU A 559 8.58 -25.32 4.96
C GLU A 559 8.62 -24.87 3.49
N ARG A 560 7.44 -24.59 2.89
CA ARG A 560 7.35 -24.10 1.50
C ARG A 560 8.09 -22.77 1.34
N LEU A 561 7.88 -21.83 2.26
CA LEU A 561 8.57 -20.54 2.24
C LEU A 561 10.08 -20.68 2.42
N GLN A 562 10.53 -21.57 3.31
CA GLN A 562 11.95 -21.86 3.50
C GLN A 562 12.60 -22.48 2.24
N LYS A 563 11.83 -23.24 1.44
CA LYS A 563 12.23 -23.75 0.12
C LYS A 563 12.16 -22.68 -0.99
N GLY A 564 11.77 -21.44 -0.67
CA GLY A 564 11.60 -20.36 -1.64
C GLY A 564 10.37 -20.49 -2.54
N LEU A 565 9.40 -21.34 -2.16
CA LEU A 565 8.14 -21.51 -2.87
C LEU A 565 7.12 -20.49 -2.36
N TYR A 566 6.82 -19.49 -3.19
CA TYR A 566 5.81 -18.48 -2.90
C TYR A 566 4.47 -18.89 -3.50
N ASP A 567 3.39 -18.75 -2.74
CA ASP A 567 2.05 -19.01 -3.25
C ASP A 567 1.60 -17.93 -4.23
N ASP A 568 0.69 -18.30 -5.14
CA ASP A 568 0.08 -17.34 -6.05
C ASP A 568 -1.00 -16.54 -5.35
N PHE A 569 -0.93 -15.23 -5.53
CA PHE A 569 -1.94 -14.31 -5.02
C PHE A 569 -2.53 -13.51 -6.19
N PHE A 570 -3.85 -13.62 -6.38
CA PHE A 570 -4.57 -12.95 -7.45
C PHE A 570 -5.37 -11.76 -6.90
N PRO A 571 -5.02 -10.51 -7.23
CA PRO A 571 -5.73 -9.32 -6.77
C PRO A 571 -7.04 -9.04 -7.53
N TYR A 572 -7.73 -10.10 -7.98
CA TYR A 572 -8.97 -10.06 -8.74
C TYR A 572 -9.75 -11.38 -8.53
N PRO A 573 -11.08 -11.40 -8.76
CA PRO A 573 -11.90 -12.59 -8.55
C PRO A 573 -11.47 -13.78 -9.41
N GLN A 574 -11.61 -15.00 -8.89
CA GLN A 574 -11.35 -16.23 -9.66
C GLN A 574 -12.22 -16.32 -10.92
N SER A 575 -13.44 -15.76 -10.89
CA SER A 575 -14.35 -15.69 -12.05
C SER A 575 -13.82 -14.84 -13.22
N ALA A 576 -12.85 -13.95 -12.96
CA ALA A 576 -12.21 -13.14 -14.00
C ALA A 576 -11.07 -13.87 -14.73
N ARG A 577 -10.59 -14.99 -14.18
CA ARG A 577 -9.53 -15.80 -14.78
C ARG A 577 -10.05 -16.56 -15.99
N PHE A 578 -9.23 -16.67 -17.04
CA PHE A 578 -9.56 -17.45 -18.22
C PHE A 578 -9.47 -18.95 -17.97
N HIS A 579 -8.53 -19.32 -17.10
CA HIS A 579 -8.32 -20.67 -16.60
C HIS A 579 -8.26 -20.56 -15.08
N PRO A 580 -9.41 -20.40 -14.38
CA PRO A 580 -9.44 -20.59 -12.95
C PRO A 580 -8.93 -22.00 -12.73
N ASP A 581 -7.82 -22.10 -12.02
CA ASP A 581 -7.05 -23.30 -11.90
C ASP A 581 -7.91 -24.54 -11.61
N GLN A 582 -7.71 -25.59 -12.43
CA GLN A 582 -7.98 -26.98 -12.05
C GLN A 582 -7.13 -27.42 -10.83
N THR A 583 -6.29 -26.53 -10.29
CA THR A 583 -5.49 -26.63 -9.06
C THR A 583 -6.32 -26.50 -7.77
N THR A 584 -7.59 -26.94 -7.80
CA THR A 584 -8.41 -27.29 -6.62
C THR A 584 -8.90 -28.74 -6.65
N ALA A 585 -8.24 -29.63 -7.41
CA ALA A 585 -8.47 -31.08 -7.29
C ALA A 585 -7.83 -31.74 -6.04
N LEU A 586 -7.51 -30.96 -4.99
CA LEU A 586 -7.13 -31.48 -3.66
C LEU A 586 -8.12 -31.08 -2.55
N THR A 587 -9.24 -30.42 -2.87
CA THR A 587 -10.32 -30.12 -1.90
C THR A 587 -11.73 -30.21 -2.52
N SER A 588 -11.95 -31.14 -3.45
CA SER A 588 -13.31 -31.44 -3.94
C SER A 588 -13.54 -32.92 -4.30
N ASN A 589 -12.97 -33.84 -3.52
CA ASN A 589 -13.48 -35.22 -3.47
C ASN A 589 -14.06 -35.46 -2.08
N ALA A 590 -15.28 -35.00 -1.88
CA ALA A 590 -16.23 -35.50 -0.89
C ALA A 590 -17.64 -35.22 -1.42
N ASP A 591 -17.96 -35.81 -2.56
CA ASP A 591 -19.35 -36.06 -2.96
C ASP A 591 -19.82 -37.32 -2.23
N ALA A 592 -20.60 -37.12 -1.17
CA ALA A 592 -21.74 -37.92 -0.74
C ALA A 592 -22.56 -37.12 0.27
#